data_AF-A0A1F5CSF4-F1
#
_entry.id   AF-A0A1F5CSF4-F1
#
_cell.length_a   1.000
_cell.length_b   1.000
_cell.length_c   1.000
_cell.angle_alpha   90.00
_cell.angle_beta   90.00
_cell.angle_gamma   90.00
#
_symmetry.space_group_name_H-M   'P 1'
#
loop_
_entity.id
_entity.type
_entity.pdbx_description
1 polymer ?
#
loop_
_entity_poly.entity_id
_entity_poly.type
_entity_poly.pdbx_seq_one_letter_code
_entity_poly.pdbx_strand_id
1 'polypeptide(L)'
;MQSAQDNIRASRLFPAAEEVFRSVESTLEALLYSRGAKKIEYPGSEKKFTGRLALQFLVRDNLVRAGIIERTVYDKYLSLATELHMAGYQPNKTFSIKS
;
A
#
# COMPACT_ATOMS: atom_id res chain seq x y z
N MET A 1 -10.80 -0.69 10.75
CA MET A 1 -11.34 0.45 9.97
C MET A 1 -11.95 1.56 10.83
N GLN A 2 -12.37 1.31 12.08
CA GLN A 2 -12.95 2.34 12.96
C GLN A 2 -12.03 3.57 13.14
N SER A 3 -10.72 3.36 13.35
CA SER A 3 -9.72 4.43 13.46
C SER A 3 -9.70 5.37 12.25
N ALA A 4 -9.83 4.84 11.03
CA ALA A 4 -9.81 5.66 9.82
C ALA A 4 -11.04 6.55 9.74
N GLN A 5 -12.20 6.03 10.16
CA GLN A 5 -13.44 6.80 10.26
C GLN A 5 -13.32 7.89 11.33
N ASP A 6 -12.67 7.61 12.46
CA ASP A 6 -12.46 8.58 13.53
C ASP A 6 -11.48 9.69 13.09
N ASN A 7 -10.47 9.35 12.27
CA ASN A 7 -9.58 10.34 11.63
C ASN A 7 -10.32 11.21 10.61
N ILE A 8 -11.20 10.63 9.79
CA ILE A 8 -12.06 11.39 8.86
C ILE A 8 -12.97 12.36 9.63
N ARG A 9 -13.63 11.89 10.70
CA ARG A 9 -14.49 12.72 11.56
C ARG A 9 -13.74 13.87 12.21
N ALA A 10 -12.45 13.68 12.50
CA ALA A 10 -11.56 14.69 13.05
C ALA A 10 -10.87 15.57 11.97
N SER A 11 -11.28 15.47 10.69
CA SER A 11 -10.64 16.15 9.55
C SER A 11 -9.15 15.84 9.37
N ARG A 12 -8.67 14.73 9.93
CA ARG A 12 -7.30 14.22 9.81
C ARG A 12 -7.21 13.27 8.62
N LEU A 13 -7.31 13.86 7.43
CA LEU A 13 -7.44 13.10 6.17
C LEU A 13 -6.19 12.29 5.81
N PHE A 14 -4.99 12.82 6.07
CA PHE A 14 -3.74 12.09 5.79
C PHE A 14 -3.59 10.82 6.65
N PRO A 15 -3.71 10.88 7.99
CA PRO A 15 -3.73 9.67 8.83
C PRO A 15 -4.82 8.68 8.44
N ALA A 16 -6.03 9.15 8.11
CA ALA A 16 -7.10 8.27 7.64
C ALA A 16 -6.71 7.51 6.37
N ALA A 17 -6.15 8.21 5.38
CA ALA A 17 -5.73 7.62 4.12
C ALA A 17 -4.58 6.62 4.32
N GLU A 18 -3.63 6.93 5.21
CA GLU A 18 -2.54 6.02 5.54
C GLU A 18 -3.06 4.73 6.21
N GLU A 19 -4.01 4.84 7.14
CA GLU A 19 -4.61 3.66 7.79
C GLU A 19 -5.38 2.77 6.81
N VAL A 20 -6.16 3.36 5.90
CA VAL A 20 -6.84 2.61 4.83
C VAL A 20 -5.82 1.90 3.96
N PHE A 21 -4.74 2.60 3.58
CA PHE A 21 -3.69 2.03 2.75
C PHE A 21 -2.94 0.89 3.45
N ARG A 22 -2.62 1.03 4.73
CA ARG A 22 -2.05 -0.08 5.53
C ARG A 22 -2.97 -1.31 5.52
N SER A 23 -4.29 -1.12 5.58
CA SER A 23 -5.25 -2.23 5.48
C SER A 23 -5.18 -2.95 4.12
N VAL A 24 -4.94 -2.21 3.03
CA VAL A 24 -4.72 -2.79 1.70
C VAL A 24 -3.42 -3.58 1.69
N GLU A 25 -2.33 -3.03 2.21
CA GLU A 25 -1.03 -3.73 2.32
C GLU A 25 -1.16 -5.02 3.13
N SER A 26 -1.83 -5.00 4.30
CA SER A 26 -2.06 -6.20 5.10
C SER A 26 -2.88 -7.26 4.37
N THR A 27 -3.84 -6.86 3.53
CA THR A 27 -4.62 -7.80 2.71
C THR A 27 -3.76 -8.46 1.64
N LEU A 28 -2.90 -7.68 0.97
CA LEU A 28 -1.96 -8.19 -0.02
C LEU A 28 -0.93 -9.14 0.61
N GLU A 29 -0.43 -8.81 1.80
CA GLU A 29 0.44 -9.68 2.59
C GLU A 29 -0.25 -11.00 2.94
N ALA A 30 -1.49 -10.96 3.42
CA ALA A 30 -2.27 -12.16 3.74
C ALA A 30 -2.47 -13.05 2.51
N LEU A 31 -2.74 -12.46 1.34
CA LEU A 31 -2.82 -13.20 0.07
C LEU A 31 -1.49 -13.85 -0.26
N LEU A 32 -0.36 -13.14 -0.13
CA LEU A 32 0.96 -13.73 -0.34
C LEU A 32 1.23 -14.90 0.62
N TYR A 33 0.91 -14.75 1.91
CA TYR A 33 1.06 -15.82 2.90
C TYR A 33 0.19 -17.04 2.57
N SER A 34 -1.06 -16.82 2.15
CA SER A 34 -1.96 -17.92 1.71
C SER A 34 -1.40 -18.71 0.51
N ARG A 35 -0.48 -18.11 -0.26
CA ARG A 35 0.18 -18.70 -1.43
C ARG A 35 1.59 -19.22 -1.11
N GLY A 36 1.96 -19.27 0.17
CA GLY A 36 3.21 -19.89 0.62
C GLY A 36 4.40 -18.93 0.76
N ALA A 37 4.21 -17.62 0.59
CA ALA A 37 5.24 -16.67 1.03
C ALA A 37 5.47 -16.85 2.54
N LYS A 38 6.73 -16.83 2.98
CA LYS A 38 7.07 -16.95 4.42
C LYS A 38 7.41 -15.62 5.06
N LYS A 39 7.89 -14.67 4.25
CA LYS A 39 8.36 -13.35 4.67
C LYS A 39 8.16 -12.35 3.53
N ILE A 40 7.97 -11.09 3.89
CA ILE A 40 7.94 -9.97 2.96
C ILE A 40 9.36 -9.44 2.78
N GLU A 41 10.16 -10.22 2.05
CA GLU A 41 11.52 -9.87 1.62
C GLU A 41 11.63 -10.21 0.14
N TYR A 42 12.17 -9.27 -0.65
CA TYR A 42 12.38 -9.51 -2.08
C TYR A 42 13.88 -9.47 -2.41
N PRO A 43 14.42 -10.47 -3.14
CA PRO A 43 15.83 -10.49 -3.50
C PRO A 43 16.14 -9.38 -4.51
N GLY A 44 17.00 -8.42 -4.11
CA GLY A 44 17.63 -7.48 -5.02
C GLY A 44 19.03 -7.94 -5.41
N SER A 45 19.61 -7.27 -6.41
CA SER A 45 20.94 -7.60 -6.94
C SER A 45 22.08 -7.36 -5.93
N GLU A 46 21.99 -6.29 -5.13
CA GLU A 46 23.00 -5.94 -4.13
C GLU A 46 22.52 -6.19 -2.69
N LYS A 47 21.24 -5.92 -2.42
CA LYS A 47 20.61 -6.10 -1.11
C LYS A 47 19.18 -6.56 -1.26
N LYS A 48 18.66 -7.21 -0.22
CA LYS A 48 17.23 -7.51 -0.13
C LYS A 48 16.45 -6.22 0.04
N PHE A 49 15.32 -6.13 -0.67
CA PHE A 49 14.31 -5.14 -0.38
C PHE A 49 13.43 -5.63 0.78
N THR A 50 12.98 -4.70 1.61
CA THR A 50 12.09 -4.95 2.75
C THR A 50 10.91 -3.96 2.74
N GLY A 51 9.90 -4.23 3.57
CA GLY A 51 8.73 -3.37 3.73
C GLY A 51 7.94 -3.21 2.43
N ARG A 52 7.40 -2.01 2.21
CA ARG A 52 6.52 -1.69 1.07
C ARG A 52 7.12 -2.01 -0.29
N LEU A 53 8.40 -1.69 -0.50
CA LEU A 53 9.03 -1.93 -1.80
C LEU A 53 9.15 -3.44 -2.09
N ALA A 54 9.45 -4.25 -1.07
CA ALA A 54 9.42 -5.70 -1.21
C ALA A 54 8.01 -6.21 -1.52
N LEU A 55 7.00 -5.68 -0.82
CA LEU A 55 5.60 -6.04 -1.03
C LEU A 55 5.17 -5.77 -2.47
N GLN A 56 5.52 -4.60 -3.03
CA GLN A 56 5.23 -4.26 -4.43
C GLN A 56 5.75 -5.31 -5.41
N PHE A 57 7.03 -5.70 -5.28
CA PHE A 57 7.60 -6.72 -6.16
C PHE A 57 6.99 -8.10 -5.95
N LEU A 58 6.75 -8.50 -4.70
CA LEU A 58 6.14 -9.79 -4.38
C LEU A 58 4.71 -9.89 -4.93
N VAL A 59 3.91 -8.83 -4.81
CA VAL A 59 2.54 -8.77 -5.35
C VAL A 59 2.58 -8.89 -6.88
N ARG A 60 3.45 -8.14 -7.55
CA ARG A 60 3.63 -8.24 -9.01
C ARG A 60 3.95 -9.67 -9.43
N ASP A 61 4.91 -10.30 -8.77
CA ASP A 61 5.48 -11.55 -9.28
C ASP A 61 4.72 -12.80 -8.82
N ASN A 62 3.97 -12.73 -7.72
CA ASN A 62 3.25 -13.88 -7.16
C ASN A 62 1.74 -13.78 -7.28
N LEU A 63 1.16 -12.56 -7.25
CA LEU A 63 -0.30 -12.39 -7.34
C LEU A 63 -0.72 -11.99 -8.75
N VAL A 64 -0.07 -11.00 -9.36
CA VAL A 64 -0.43 -10.55 -10.72
C VAL A 64 -0.06 -11.59 -11.75
N ARG A 65 1.20 -12.08 -11.75
CA ARG A 65 1.64 -13.11 -12.72
C ARG A 65 0.86 -14.42 -12.61
N ALA A 66 0.39 -14.75 -11.41
CA ALA A 66 -0.44 -15.94 -11.18
C ALA A 66 -1.94 -15.71 -11.50
N GLY A 67 -2.33 -14.52 -11.96
CA GLY A 67 -3.72 -14.17 -12.27
C GLY A 67 -4.64 -14.07 -11.05
N ILE A 68 -4.09 -13.95 -9.84
CA ILE A 68 -4.87 -13.86 -8.59
C ILE A 68 -5.44 -12.47 -8.39
N ILE A 69 -4.69 -11.45 -8.80
CA ILE A 69 -5.19 -10.08 -8.88
C ILE A 69 -4.94 -9.55 -10.29
N GLU A 70 -5.83 -8.69 -10.76
CA GLU A 70 -5.66 -8.03 -12.04
C GLU A 70 -4.50 -7.03 -12.02
N ARG A 71 -3.86 -6.85 -13.18
CA ARG A 71 -2.81 -5.84 -13.34
C ARG A 71 -3.30 -4.44 -13.01
N THR A 72 -4.54 -4.12 -13.36
CA THR A 72 -5.22 -2.84 -13.09
C THR A 72 -5.33 -2.55 -11.59
N VAL A 73 -5.59 -3.57 -10.77
CA VAL A 73 -5.64 -3.47 -9.30
C VAL A 73 -4.25 -3.17 -8.75
N TYR A 74 -3.23 -3.86 -9.26
CA TYR A 74 -1.84 -3.60 -8.86
C TYR A 74 -1.37 -2.19 -9.24
N ASP A 75 -1.68 -1.71 -10.45
CA ASP A 75 -1.30 -0.37 -10.89
C ASP A 75 -1.97 0.72 -10.02
N LYS A 76 -3.24 0.52 -9.61
CA LYS A 76 -3.92 1.40 -8.64
C LYS A 76 -3.24 1.39 -7.27
N TYR A 77 -2.83 0.22 -6.79
CA TYR A 77 -2.06 0.11 -5.55
C TYR A 77 -0.74 0.89 -5.62
N LEU A 78 -0.01 0.79 -6.74
CA LEU A 78 1.22 1.58 -6.95
C LEU A 78 0.95 3.08 -6.97
N SER A 79 -0.08 3.54 -7.69
CA SER A 79 -0.44 4.97 -7.72
C SER A 79 -0.71 5.52 -6.33
N LEU A 80 -1.53 4.81 -5.54
CA LEU A 80 -1.86 5.19 -4.17
C LEU A 80 -0.63 5.19 -3.27
N ALA A 81 0.26 4.20 -3.42
CA ALA A 81 1.51 4.12 -2.67
C ALA A 81 2.38 5.37 -2.90
N THR A 82 2.49 5.79 -4.17
CA THR A 82 3.26 6.96 -4.58
C THR A 82 2.62 8.24 -4.07
N GLU A 83 1.32 8.42 -4.24
CA GLU A 83 0.59 9.61 -3.78
C GLU A 83 0.69 9.80 -2.27
N LEU A 84 0.52 8.73 -1.49
CA LEU A 84 0.66 8.78 -0.04
C LEU A 84 2.10 9.07 0.41
N HIS A 85 3.08 8.47 -0.26
CA HIS A 85 4.48 8.77 0.00
C HIS A 85 4.80 10.24 -0.24
N MET A 86 4.34 10.80 -1.37
CA MET A 86 4.54 12.20 -1.74
C MET A 86 3.80 13.16 -0.80
N ALA A 87 2.57 12.83 -0.41
CA ALA A 87 1.79 13.62 0.56
C ALA A 87 2.43 13.63 1.94
N GLY A 88 3.10 12.54 2.35
CA GLY A 88 3.87 12.49 3.59
C GLY A 88 5.07 13.44 3.64
N TYR A 89 5.67 13.78 2.48
CA TYR A 89 6.73 14.78 2.38
C TYR A 89 6.22 16.22 2.26
N GLN A 90 4.93 16.43 2.04
CA GLN A 90 4.31 17.75 1.95
C GLN A 90 3.36 18.00 3.13
N PRO A 91 3.88 18.10 4.38
CA PRO A 91 3.04 18.27 5.57
C PRO A 91 2.14 19.52 5.52
N ASN A 92 2.45 20.50 4.66
CA ASN A 92 1.70 21.75 4.50
C ASN A 92 0.64 21.72 3.37
N LYS A 93 0.49 20.63 2.61
CA LYS A 93 -0.65 20.48 1.71
C LYS A 93 -1.77 19.73 2.43
N THR A 94 -2.54 20.48 3.21
CA THR A 94 -3.91 20.09 3.56
C THR A 94 -4.62 19.68 2.29
N PHE A 95 -5.29 18.52 2.30
CA PHE A 95 -6.15 18.08 1.20
C PHE A 95 -7.17 19.20 0.94
N SER A 96 -6.90 20.02 -0.07
CA SER A 96 -7.84 21.05 -0.50
C SER A 96 -8.93 20.33 -1.28
N ILE A 97 -10.07 20.12 -0.62
CA ILE A 97 -11.31 19.82 -1.32
C ILE A 97 -11.58 21.08 -2.14
N LYS A 98 -11.36 21.03 -3.45
CA LYS A 98 -11.90 22.05 -4.34
C LYS A 98 -13.43 21.88 -4.30
N SER A 99 -14.06 22.76 -3.53
CA SER A 99 -15.49 23.06 -3.56
C SER A 99 -15.91 23.67 -4.89
#